data_AF-A0A973IJZ7-F1
#
_entry.id   AF-A0A973IJZ7-F1
#
_cell.length_a   1.000
_cell.length_b   1.000
_cell.length_c   1.000
_cell.angle_alpha   90.00
_cell.angle_beta   90.00
_cell.angle_gamma   90.00
#
_symmetry.space_group_name_H-M   'P 1'
#
loop_
_entity.id
_entity.type
_entity.pdbx_description
1 polymer ?
#
loop_
_entity_poly.entity_id
_entity_poly.type
_entity_poly.pdbx_seq_one_letter_code
_entity_poly.pdbx_strand_id
1 'polypeptide(L)'
;PLLRQKADEVLARSALRPGSYAYKALVHIMETLPRDDLLQASVDEIVEISTAVLALMERQQVRLLVRRERFNRFYSCLVYIPRDRFNTENRQKIQDLLLRAFQGEQLDYAVQISESRLARLQLLIRPRPGAQPDPDLRALEARIVEAVRSWHDGLREILVQKVGEERGLDWAERIGKAFPAAYEEDVSPWVASFDVERIAELGDESDLKMSLYRPRSKDSDIIRFKLFKRGTPIPLSLVLPILEHLGLEVINERPYQLHLGEEDQVWVQDYDMLFARGDQLELDRVRDSFTEAFINTWRGETHSDAFNRLILASRLHWRQVTVLRAYCRYLLQTGIPFSLHYMATTLARHPLLARLLVAYFDALFNPERESESDYRRELAAKRLDADIDALLREGGHSDKVFMEYLRTAMDARAGGTREEEAEAIGQAFIRGLNAVSSLDEDRILHVFYAVIRATLRTNFYQQDERGDVRSYISFKLDPSRVPDLPAPRPYREIWVYSPRVEGVHLRMGPIARGGLRWSDRKADFRTEVLGLMKAQNVKNTMIVPVGAKGGFVPMHLPESGGREAIMAEGIAC
;
A
#
# COMPACT_ATOMS: atom_id res chain seq x y z
N PRO A 1 -50.02 -10.60 47.55
CA PRO A 1 -51.36 -10.88 46.98
C PRO A 1 -51.48 -10.49 45.50
N LEU A 2 -51.25 -9.21 45.17
CA LEU A 2 -51.39 -8.69 43.80
C LEU A 2 -50.42 -9.33 42.78
N LEU A 3 -49.12 -9.44 43.11
CA LEU A 3 -48.14 -10.08 42.23
C LEU A 3 -48.44 -11.57 41.98
N ARG A 4 -48.98 -12.27 42.98
CA ARG A 4 -49.37 -13.68 42.85
C ARG A 4 -50.53 -13.82 41.86
N GLN A 5 -51.56 -12.98 41.97
CA GLN A 5 -52.67 -12.95 41.01
C GLN A 5 -52.19 -12.68 39.58
N LYS A 6 -51.30 -11.69 39.39
CA LYS A 6 -50.72 -11.42 38.06
C LYS A 6 -49.92 -12.61 37.53
N ALA A 7 -49.09 -13.25 38.36
CA ALA A 7 -48.30 -14.40 37.96
C ALA A 7 -49.19 -15.60 37.55
N ASP A 8 -50.24 -15.88 38.33
CA ASP A 8 -51.19 -16.95 38.02
C ASP A 8 -51.90 -16.68 36.68
N GLU A 9 -52.27 -15.43 36.41
CA GLU A 9 -52.92 -15.03 35.16
C GLU A 9 -51.98 -15.08 33.95
N VAL A 10 -50.71 -14.67 34.11
CA VAL A 10 -49.67 -14.82 33.08
C VAL A 10 -49.44 -16.30 32.73
N LEU A 11 -49.36 -17.17 33.74
CA LEU A 11 -49.19 -18.61 33.53
C LEU A 11 -50.39 -19.22 32.80
N ALA A 12 -51.62 -18.83 33.17
CA ALA A 12 -52.83 -19.27 32.48
C ALA A 12 -52.85 -18.82 31.00
N ARG A 13 -52.43 -17.58 30.70
CA ARG A 13 -52.36 -17.03 29.34
C ARG A 13 -51.22 -17.61 28.50
N SER A 14 -50.15 -18.10 29.11
CA SER A 14 -48.99 -18.67 28.41
C SER A 14 -49.27 -19.99 27.68
N ALA A 15 -50.39 -20.66 27.99
CA ALA A 15 -50.76 -21.99 27.49
C ALA A 15 -49.69 -23.10 27.68
N LEU A 16 -48.70 -22.88 28.56
CA LEU A 16 -47.66 -23.86 28.87
C LEU A 16 -48.20 -24.94 29.81
N ARG A 17 -47.87 -26.21 29.54
CA ARG A 17 -48.27 -27.33 30.40
C ARG A 17 -47.65 -27.19 31.80
N PRO A 18 -48.44 -27.22 32.89
CA PRO A 18 -47.93 -27.18 34.25
C PRO A 18 -46.88 -28.26 34.50
N GLY A 19 -45.74 -27.87 35.07
CA GLY A 19 -44.61 -28.76 35.37
C GLY A 19 -43.66 -29.04 34.20
N SER A 20 -43.96 -28.58 32.97
CA SER A 20 -43.01 -28.65 31.85
C SER A 20 -41.75 -27.81 32.10
N TYR A 21 -40.67 -28.09 31.37
CA TYR A 21 -39.44 -27.30 31.44
C TYR A 21 -39.69 -25.82 31.15
N ALA A 22 -40.42 -25.52 30.07
CA ALA A 22 -40.80 -24.16 29.70
C ALA A 22 -41.66 -23.46 30.78
N TYR A 23 -42.58 -24.18 31.43
CA TYR A 23 -43.37 -23.63 32.54
C TYR A 23 -42.49 -23.25 33.74
N LYS A 24 -41.56 -24.14 34.14
CA LYS A 24 -40.61 -23.85 35.23
C LYS A 24 -39.69 -22.67 34.89
N ALA A 25 -39.24 -22.58 33.64
CA ALA A 25 -38.43 -21.48 33.15
C ALA A 25 -39.20 -20.15 33.19
N LEU A 26 -40.47 -20.13 32.75
CA LEU A 26 -41.32 -18.94 32.80
C LEU A 26 -41.56 -18.46 34.24
N VAL A 27 -41.79 -19.38 35.18
CA VAL A 27 -41.88 -19.05 36.62
C VAL A 27 -40.59 -18.40 37.12
N HIS A 28 -39.43 -18.99 36.81
CA HIS A 28 -38.14 -18.43 37.19
C HIS A 28 -37.87 -17.05 36.57
N ILE A 29 -38.29 -16.83 35.32
CA ILE A 29 -38.21 -15.51 34.66
C ILE A 29 -39.02 -14.49 35.44
N MET A 30 -40.27 -14.81 35.81
CA MET A 30 -41.10 -13.90 36.60
C MET A 30 -40.52 -13.63 38.00
N GLU A 31 -39.90 -14.62 38.65
CA GLU A 31 -39.24 -14.44 39.95
C GLU A 31 -38.02 -13.51 39.87
N THR A 32 -37.34 -13.52 38.72
CA THR A 32 -36.13 -12.71 38.52
C THR A 32 -36.42 -11.34 37.94
N LEU A 33 -37.57 -11.09 37.30
CA LEU A 33 -37.94 -9.76 36.80
C LEU A 33 -37.98 -8.70 37.94
N PRO A 34 -37.63 -7.43 37.64
CA PRO A 34 -37.69 -6.37 38.65
C PRO A 34 -39.08 -6.25 39.26
N ARG A 35 -39.16 -6.27 40.60
CA ARG A 35 -40.46 -6.24 41.31
C ARG A 35 -41.28 -5.00 40.97
N ASP A 36 -40.61 -3.86 40.79
CA ASP A 36 -41.27 -2.60 40.41
C ASP A 36 -41.89 -2.68 39.02
N ASP A 37 -41.24 -3.36 38.08
CA ASP A 37 -41.80 -3.60 36.74
C ASP A 37 -43.02 -4.52 36.80
N LEU A 38 -42.96 -5.62 37.56
CA LEU A 38 -44.11 -6.52 37.73
C LEU A 38 -45.31 -5.85 38.42
N LEU A 39 -45.04 -4.95 39.36
CA LEU A 39 -46.09 -4.19 40.06
C LEU A 39 -46.78 -3.21 39.12
N GLN A 40 -46.02 -2.50 38.28
CA GLN A 40 -46.54 -1.42 37.42
C GLN A 40 -47.07 -1.92 36.07
N ALA A 41 -46.53 -3.01 35.52
CA ALA A 41 -46.93 -3.57 34.24
C ALA A 41 -48.34 -4.19 34.28
N SER A 42 -49.05 -4.14 33.16
CA SER A 42 -50.25 -4.93 32.89
C SER A 42 -49.92 -6.41 32.75
N VAL A 43 -50.94 -7.27 32.86
CA VAL A 43 -50.76 -8.71 32.63
C VAL A 43 -50.24 -8.98 31.20
N ASP A 44 -50.72 -8.23 30.21
CA ASP A 44 -50.31 -8.38 28.81
C ASP A 44 -48.83 -8.03 28.61
N GLU A 45 -48.36 -6.91 29.17
CA GLU A 45 -46.94 -6.53 29.12
C GLU A 45 -46.05 -7.59 29.81
N ILE A 46 -46.50 -8.17 30.92
CA ILE A 46 -45.74 -9.23 31.61
C ILE A 46 -45.70 -10.50 30.76
N VAL A 47 -46.80 -10.88 30.09
CA VAL A 47 -46.82 -12.01 29.15
C VAL A 47 -45.83 -11.77 28.01
N GLU A 48 -45.85 -10.59 27.37
CA GLU A 48 -44.95 -10.25 26.28
C GLU A 48 -43.47 -10.30 26.70
N ILE A 49 -43.12 -9.64 27.81
CA ILE A 49 -41.76 -9.62 28.34
C ILE A 49 -41.31 -11.03 28.69
N SER A 50 -42.12 -11.79 29.43
CA SER A 50 -41.73 -13.11 29.93
C SER A 50 -41.58 -14.12 28.79
N THR A 51 -42.44 -14.04 27.77
CA THR A 51 -42.35 -14.89 26.57
C THR A 51 -41.14 -14.53 25.72
N ALA A 52 -40.85 -13.23 25.55
CA ALA A 52 -39.66 -12.77 24.85
C ALA A 52 -38.38 -13.27 25.54
N VAL A 53 -38.32 -13.20 26.88
CA VAL A 53 -37.18 -13.71 27.66
C VAL A 53 -37.06 -15.23 27.57
N LEU A 54 -38.19 -15.95 27.56
CA LEU A 54 -38.20 -17.40 27.40
C LEU A 54 -37.60 -17.82 26.04
N ALA A 55 -37.95 -17.11 24.95
CA ALA A 55 -37.39 -17.36 23.62
C ALA A 55 -35.87 -17.13 23.54
N LEU A 56 -35.33 -16.21 24.36
CA LEU A 56 -33.89 -15.95 24.44
C LEU A 56 -33.10 -17.07 25.13
N MET A 57 -33.77 -17.93 25.92
CA MET A 57 -33.09 -19.10 26.50
C MET A 57 -32.67 -20.11 25.42
N GLU A 58 -33.40 -20.17 24.30
CA GLU A 58 -33.08 -21.02 23.16
C GLU A 58 -32.12 -20.32 22.17
N ARG A 59 -32.21 -19.00 22.05
CA ARG A 59 -31.42 -18.19 21.10
C ARG A 59 -30.61 -17.12 21.82
N GLN A 60 -29.29 -17.25 21.82
CA GLN A 60 -28.36 -16.29 22.44
C GLN A 60 -28.24 -14.99 21.62
N GLN A 61 -29.30 -14.20 21.57
CA GLN A 61 -29.37 -12.95 20.81
C GLN A 61 -29.52 -11.75 21.76
N VAL A 62 -29.09 -10.58 21.27
CA VAL A 62 -29.37 -9.33 21.96
C VAL A 62 -30.85 -9.01 21.83
N ARG A 63 -31.48 -8.55 22.92
CA ARG A 63 -32.88 -8.14 22.92
C ARG A 63 -33.07 -6.90 23.77
N LEU A 64 -33.85 -5.95 23.25
CA LEU A 64 -34.31 -4.76 23.97
C LEU A 64 -35.80 -4.89 24.27
N LEU A 65 -36.16 -4.84 25.55
CA LEU A 65 -37.54 -4.75 26.01
C LEU A 65 -37.71 -3.41 26.72
N VAL A 66 -38.68 -2.61 26.28
CA VAL A 66 -38.93 -1.27 26.83
C VAL A 66 -40.32 -1.21 27.40
N ARG A 67 -40.41 -0.73 28.63
CA ARG A 67 -41.68 -0.40 29.28
C ARG A 67 -41.72 1.10 29.56
N ARG A 68 -42.85 1.71 29.19
CA ARG A 68 -43.16 3.10 29.46
C ARG A 68 -43.98 3.19 30.75
N GLU A 69 -43.57 4.06 31.68
CA GLU A 69 -44.37 4.33 32.87
C GLU A 69 -45.62 5.16 32.52
N ARG A 70 -46.73 4.96 33.24
CA ARG A 70 -48.06 5.53 32.92
C ARG A 70 -48.09 7.06 32.89
N PHE A 71 -47.23 7.74 33.65
CA PHE A 71 -47.10 9.20 33.68
C PHE A 71 -45.88 9.71 32.92
N ASN A 72 -45.22 8.88 32.10
CA ASN A 72 -44.04 9.23 31.29
C ASN A 72 -42.85 9.75 32.11
N ARG A 73 -42.78 9.40 33.40
CA ARG A 73 -41.72 9.90 34.30
C ARG A 73 -40.39 9.21 34.05
N PHE A 74 -40.42 7.97 33.59
CA PHE A 74 -39.25 7.19 33.23
C PHE A 74 -39.61 6.05 32.26
N TYR A 75 -38.57 5.53 31.61
CA TYR A 75 -38.61 4.32 30.78
C TYR A 75 -37.78 3.23 31.45
N SER A 76 -38.34 2.04 31.63
CA SER A 76 -37.60 0.84 32.06
C SER A 76 -37.17 0.07 30.82
N CYS A 77 -35.85 -0.03 30.60
CA CYS A 77 -35.27 -0.78 29.50
C CYS A 77 -34.56 -2.01 30.07
N LEU A 78 -34.95 -3.20 29.61
CA LEU A 78 -34.24 -4.46 29.86
C LEU A 78 -33.49 -4.86 28.60
N VAL A 79 -32.17 -4.89 28.68
CA VAL A 79 -31.29 -5.33 27.59
C VAL A 79 -30.68 -6.67 27.96
N TYR A 80 -30.97 -7.68 27.17
CA TYR A 80 -30.35 -9.01 27.29
C TYR A 80 -29.20 -9.10 26.30
N ILE A 81 -28.04 -9.55 26.78
CA ILE A 81 -26.78 -9.56 26.03
C ILE A 81 -26.09 -10.90 26.27
N PRO A 82 -25.54 -11.59 25.26
CA PRO A 82 -24.66 -12.74 25.45
C PRO A 82 -23.56 -12.44 26.47
N ARG A 83 -23.40 -13.31 27.47
CA ARG A 83 -22.53 -13.06 28.63
C ARG A 83 -21.07 -12.79 28.23
N ASP A 84 -20.60 -13.46 27.20
CA ASP A 84 -19.29 -13.28 26.56
C ASP A 84 -19.10 -11.88 25.94
N ARG A 85 -20.20 -11.22 25.56
CA ARG A 85 -20.18 -9.86 25.00
C ARG A 85 -20.44 -8.76 26.03
N PHE A 86 -20.72 -9.12 27.28
CA PHE A 86 -20.97 -8.14 28.33
C PHE A 86 -19.67 -7.65 28.97
N ASN A 87 -19.33 -6.39 28.70
CA ASN A 87 -18.22 -5.69 29.35
C ASN A 87 -18.62 -4.23 29.66
N THR A 88 -17.73 -3.49 30.33
CA THR A 88 -18.00 -2.10 30.73
C THR A 88 -18.19 -1.17 29.53
N GLU A 89 -17.44 -1.37 28.45
CA GLU A 89 -17.52 -0.53 27.24
C GLU A 89 -18.86 -0.73 26.52
N ASN A 90 -19.26 -1.98 26.27
CA ASN A 90 -20.54 -2.31 25.66
C ASN A 90 -21.70 -1.83 26.54
N ARG A 91 -21.60 -1.95 27.86
CA ARG A 91 -22.58 -1.36 28.78
C ARG A 91 -22.72 0.14 28.56
N GLN A 92 -21.61 0.88 28.47
CA GLN A 92 -21.62 2.33 28.24
C GLN A 92 -22.17 2.71 26.86
N LYS A 93 -21.78 1.99 25.80
CA LYS A 93 -22.34 2.19 24.44
C LYS A 93 -23.86 2.05 24.43
N ILE A 94 -24.38 1.03 25.09
CA ILE A 94 -25.84 0.79 25.20
C ILE A 94 -26.51 1.89 26.02
N GLN A 95 -25.90 2.31 27.13
CA GLN A 95 -26.38 3.43 27.94
C GLN A 95 -26.51 4.70 27.10
N ASP A 96 -25.48 5.05 26.34
CA ASP A 96 -25.47 6.24 25.48
C ASP A 96 -26.51 6.17 24.36
N LEU A 97 -26.65 5.00 23.72
CA LEU A 97 -27.65 4.77 22.67
C LEU A 97 -29.06 4.99 23.21
N LEU A 98 -29.38 4.38 24.36
CA LEU A 98 -30.70 4.47 24.97
C LEU A 98 -30.96 5.86 25.55
N LEU A 99 -29.99 6.47 26.23
CA LEU A 99 -30.11 7.83 26.79
C LEU A 99 -30.43 8.84 25.68
N ARG A 100 -29.75 8.76 24.53
CA ARG A 100 -30.03 9.63 23.37
C ARG A 100 -31.40 9.33 22.75
N ALA A 101 -31.74 8.06 22.55
CA ALA A 101 -33.00 7.66 21.92
C ALA A 101 -34.22 8.09 22.76
N PHE A 102 -34.13 8.01 24.09
CA PHE A 102 -35.19 8.41 25.01
C PHE A 102 -35.07 9.87 25.48
N GLN A 103 -34.21 10.69 24.85
CA GLN A 103 -34.00 12.10 25.22
C GLN A 103 -33.79 12.28 26.74
N GLY A 104 -33.05 11.36 27.34
CA GLY A 104 -32.85 11.27 28.78
C GLY A 104 -31.90 12.33 29.33
N GLU A 105 -32.12 12.70 30.58
CA GLU A 105 -31.20 13.55 31.37
C GLU A 105 -30.47 12.74 32.44
N GLN A 106 -31.17 11.77 33.05
CA GLN A 106 -30.62 10.87 34.05
C GLN A 106 -30.86 9.42 33.64
N LEU A 107 -29.89 8.57 33.99
CA LEU A 107 -29.95 7.14 33.77
C LEU A 107 -29.40 6.42 35.00
N ASP A 108 -30.23 5.58 35.61
CA ASP A 108 -29.82 4.60 36.60
C ASP A 108 -29.69 3.23 35.92
N TYR A 109 -28.79 2.38 36.38
CA TYR A 109 -28.64 1.02 35.84
C TYR A 109 -28.37 -0.02 36.91
N ALA A 110 -28.77 -1.25 36.63
CA ALA A 110 -28.44 -2.43 37.40
C ALA A 110 -28.03 -3.57 36.47
N VAL A 111 -27.04 -4.35 36.88
CA VAL A 111 -26.54 -5.50 36.10
C VAL A 111 -26.88 -6.77 36.87
N GLN A 112 -27.43 -7.75 36.17
CA GLN A 112 -27.64 -9.08 36.70
C GLN A 112 -26.95 -10.11 35.81
N ILE A 113 -25.99 -10.80 36.40
CA ILE A 113 -25.30 -11.95 35.80
C ILE A 113 -25.77 -13.17 36.61
N SER A 114 -26.52 -14.06 35.98
CA SER A 114 -26.98 -15.31 36.59
C SER A 114 -26.24 -16.52 35.99
N GLU A 115 -26.70 -17.73 36.28
CA GLU A 115 -26.24 -18.95 35.60
C GLU A 115 -26.65 -19.02 34.12
N SER A 116 -27.48 -18.07 33.66
CA SER A 116 -27.82 -17.94 32.25
C SER A 116 -26.60 -17.58 31.39
N ARG A 117 -26.66 -17.96 30.11
CA ARG A 117 -25.69 -17.52 29.10
C ARG A 117 -25.88 -16.06 28.66
N LEU A 118 -26.86 -15.36 29.24
CA LEU A 118 -27.15 -13.95 29.00
C LEU A 118 -26.90 -13.13 30.27
N ALA A 119 -26.24 -11.99 30.10
CA ALA A 119 -26.26 -10.91 31.07
C ALA A 119 -27.50 -10.04 30.83
N ARG A 120 -28.11 -9.56 31.91
CA ARG A 120 -29.24 -8.63 31.86
C ARG A 120 -28.81 -7.27 32.39
N LEU A 121 -28.93 -6.25 31.55
CA LEU A 121 -28.75 -4.85 31.91
C LEU A 121 -30.12 -4.19 32.04
N GLN A 122 -30.46 -3.75 33.24
CA GLN A 122 -31.64 -2.94 33.51
C GLN A 122 -31.24 -1.48 33.51
N LEU A 123 -31.97 -0.63 32.77
CA LEU A 123 -31.78 0.81 32.75
C LEU A 123 -33.09 1.52 33.04
N LEU A 124 -33.05 2.52 33.91
CA LEU A 124 -34.15 3.43 34.19
C LEU A 124 -33.77 4.81 33.67
N ILE A 125 -34.46 5.25 32.61
CA ILE A 125 -34.14 6.49 31.89
C ILE A 125 -35.21 7.53 32.20
N ARG A 126 -34.79 8.69 32.74
CA ARG A 126 -35.69 9.83 32.97
C ARG A 126 -35.57 10.81 31.79
N PRO A 127 -36.64 10.99 30.98
CA PRO A 127 -36.64 11.95 29.88
C PRO A 127 -36.54 13.39 30.40
N ARG A 128 -36.01 14.29 29.58
CA ARG A 128 -35.99 15.74 29.89
C ARG A 128 -37.42 16.29 30.08
N PRO A 129 -37.61 17.34 30.90
CA PRO A 129 -38.91 17.99 31.01
C PRO A 129 -39.47 18.41 29.65
N GLY A 130 -40.68 17.97 29.32
CA GLY A 130 -41.33 18.24 28.03
C GLY A 130 -40.97 17.28 26.88
N ALA A 131 -40.02 16.37 27.07
CA ALA A 131 -39.70 15.35 26.06
C ALA A 131 -40.75 14.24 26.02
N GLN A 132 -41.18 13.88 24.81
CA GLN A 132 -42.02 12.71 24.54
C GLN A 132 -41.32 11.82 23.51
N PRO A 133 -40.27 11.08 23.93
CA PRO A 133 -39.54 10.21 23.01
C PRO A 133 -40.44 9.07 22.53
N ASP A 134 -40.41 8.82 21.21
CA ASP A 134 -41.07 7.68 20.56
C ASP A 134 -40.09 6.99 19.60
N PRO A 135 -39.04 6.33 20.12
CA PRO A 135 -38.02 5.71 19.29
C PRO A 135 -38.54 4.42 18.64
N ASP A 136 -38.13 4.18 17.39
CA ASP A 136 -38.32 2.86 16.76
C ASP A 136 -37.47 1.82 17.51
N LEU A 137 -38.15 0.98 18.29
CA LEU A 137 -37.53 -0.04 19.12
C LEU A 137 -36.77 -1.09 18.30
N ARG A 138 -37.22 -1.39 17.07
CA ARG A 138 -36.51 -2.36 16.20
C ARG A 138 -35.22 -1.76 15.67
N ALA A 139 -35.26 -0.50 15.23
CA ALA A 139 -34.05 0.21 14.81
C ALA A 139 -33.07 0.39 15.97
N LEU A 140 -33.58 0.66 17.18
CA LEU A 140 -32.76 0.80 18.39
C LEU A 140 -32.12 -0.53 18.79
N GLU A 141 -32.86 -1.65 18.75
CA GLU A 141 -32.33 -3.00 18.97
C GLU A 141 -31.22 -3.34 17.96
N ALA A 142 -31.41 -3.06 16.67
CA ALA A 142 -30.39 -3.27 15.65
C ALA A 142 -29.10 -2.46 15.93
N ARG A 143 -29.23 -1.23 16.42
CA ARG A 143 -28.08 -0.40 16.82
C ARG A 143 -27.36 -0.94 18.05
N ILE A 144 -28.09 -1.53 19.00
CA ILE A 144 -27.50 -2.21 20.17
C ILE A 144 -26.77 -3.48 19.72
N VAL A 145 -27.36 -4.28 18.83
CA VAL A 145 -26.71 -5.46 18.24
C VAL A 145 -25.38 -5.06 17.60
N GLU A 146 -25.37 -3.99 16.79
CA GLU A 146 -24.15 -3.48 16.16
C GLU A 146 -23.13 -2.97 17.19
N ALA A 147 -23.58 -2.26 18.22
CA ALA A 147 -22.68 -1.71 19.24
C ALA A 147 -22.00 -2.78 20.11
N VAL A 148 -22.60 -3.96 20.22
CA VAL A 148 -22.13 -5.10 21.03
C VAL A 148 -21.46 -6.16 20.16
N ARG A 149 -21.35 -5.94 18.85
CA ARG A 149 -20.68 -6.85 17.91
C ARG A 149 -19.21 -6.97 18.27
N SER A 150 -18.70 -8.20 18.33
CA SER A 150 -17.26 -8.44 18.53
C SER A 150 -16.48 -8.12 17.25
N TRP A 151 -15.19 -7.84 17.41
CA TRP A 151 -14.30 -7.63 16.28
C TRP A 151 -14.31 -8.82 15.31
N HIS A 152 -14.23 -10.05 15.83
CA HIS A 152 -14.26 -11.27 15.03
C HIS A 152 -15.60 -11.51 14.32
N ASP A 153 -16.73 -11.16 14.94
CA ASP A 153 -18.03 -11.27 14.28
C ASP A 153 -18.10 -10.35 13.05
N GLY A 154 -17.61 -9.12 13.19
CA GLY A 154 -17.51 -8.16 12.09
C GLY A 154 -16.59 -8.66 10.99
N LEU A 155 -15.40 -9.18 11.35
CA LEU A 155 -14.45 -9.71 10.40
C LEU A 155 -15.05 -10.90 9.62
N ARG A 156 -15.67 -11.85 10.33
CA ARG A 156 -16.30 -13.02 9.73
C ARG A 156 -17.37 -12.63 8.71
N GLU A 157 -18.24 -11.69 9.05
CA GLU A 157 -19.29 -11.24 8.14
C GLU A 157 -18.70 -10.60 6.87
N ILE A 158 -17.68 -9.74 7.02
CA ILE A 158 -17.00 -9.11 5.89
C ILE A 158 -16.34 -10.18 5.00
N LEU A 159 -15.67 -11.17 5.59
CA LEU A 159 -15.05 -12.27 4.85
C LEU A 159 -16.08 -13.10 4.09
N VAL A 160 -17.18 -13.49 4.74
CA VAL A 160 -18.28 -14.24 4.08
C VAL A 160 -18.86 -13.45 2.90
N GLN A 161 -19.07 -12.14 3.06
CA GLN A 161 -19.54 -11.28 1.98
C GLN A 161 -18.51 -11.16 0.83
N LYS A 162 -17.22 -11.10 1.15
CA LYS A 162 -16.14 -10.84 0.18
C LYS A 162 -15.71 -12.07 -0.61
N VAL A 163 -15.61 -13.24 0.03
CA VAL A 163 -15.07 -14.47 -0.59
C VAL A 163 -16.04 -15.65 -0.62
N GLY A 164 -17.27 -15.47 -0.12
CA GLY A 164 -18.29 -16.51 -0.03
C GLY A 164 -18.32 -17.21 1.33
N GLU A 165 -19.41 -17.91 1.62
CA GLU A 165 -19.68 -18.50 2.94
C GLU A 165 -18.64 -19.54 3.37
N GLU A 166 -18.36 -20.54 2.52
CA GLU A 166 -17.43 -21.62 2.84
C GLU A 166 -16.01 -21.10 3.15
N ARG A 167 -15.40 -20.37 2.21
CA ARG A 167 -14.06 -19.79 2.38
C ARG A 167 -14.02 -18.72 3.47
N GLY A 168 -15.06 -17.90 3.56
CA GLY A 168 -15.12 -16.81 4.54
C GLY A 168 -15.17 -17.34 5.97
N LEU A 169 -15.92 -18.42 6.21
CA LEU A 169 -15.96 -19.09 7.51
C LEU A 169 -14.63 -19.78 7.85
N ASP A 170 -14.02 -20.49 6.90
CA ASP A 170 -12.71 -21.13 7.09
C ASP A 170 -11.62 -20.09 7.44
N TRP A 171 -11.53 -19.00 6.67
CA TRP A 171 -10.54 -17.94 6.91
C TRP A 171 -10.79 -17.23 8.24
N ALA A 172 -12.03 -16.97 8.62
CA ALA A 172 -12.37 -16.38 9.91
C ALA A 172 -11.96 -17.28 11.08
N GLU A 173 -12.15 -18.60 10.93
CA GLU A 173 -11.80 -19.58 11.97
C GLU A 173 -10.29 -19.77 12.08
N ARG A 174 -9.59 -19.98 10.96
CA ARG A 174 -8.16 -20.30 10.93
C ARG A 174 -7.25 -19.09 11.10
N ILE A 175 -7.55 -18.00 10.41
CA ILE A 175 -6.69 -16.79 10.40
C ILE A 175 -7.31 -15.71 11.30
N GLY A 176 -8.62 -15.49 11.20
CA GLY A 176 -9.31 -14.44 11.94
C GLY A 176 -9.19 -14.56 13.47
N LYS A 177 -9.17 -15.79 14.01
CA LYS A 177 -8.95 -16.06 15.45
C LYS A 177 -7.49 -16.02 15.88
N ALA A 178 -6.55 -16.05 14.94
CA ALA A 178 -5.11 -16.06 15.23
C ALA A 178 -4.54 -14.65 15.46
N PHE A 179 -5.30 -13.59 15.16
CA PHE A 179 -4.89 -12.22 15.46
C PHE A 179 -4.80 -11.99 16.98
N PRO A 180 -3.73 -11.35 17.47
CA PRO A 180 -3.61 -11.02 18.89
C PRO A 180 -4.49 -9.82 19.26
N ALA A 181 -4.87 -9.70 20.55
CA ALA A 181 -5.70 -8.60 21.04
C ALA A 181 -5.15 -7.20 20.68
N ALA A 182 -3.82 -7.00 20.72
CA ALA A 182 -3.19 -5.75 20.31
C ALA A 182 -3.48 -5.38 18.85
N TYR A 183 -3.62 -6.37 17.96
CA TYR A 183 -4.01 -6.14 16.57
C TYR A 183 -5.47 -5.69 16.45
N GLU A 184 -6.37 -6.33 17.21
CA GLU A 184 -7.80 -6.01 17.22
C GLU A 184 -8.07 -4.58 17.71
N GLU A 185 -7.25 -4.09 18.65
CA GLU A 185 -7.29 -2.71 19.14
C GLU A 185 -6.86 -1.70 18.08
N ASP A 186 -5.84 -2.03 17.28
CA ASP A 186 -5.22 -1.12 16.31
C ASP A 186 -5.85 -1.13 14.91
N VAL A 187 -6.54 -2.23 14.54
CA VAL A 187 -6.97 -2.50 13.17
C VAL A 187 -8.45 -2.83 13.11
N SER A 188 -9.22 -2.12 12.29
CA SER A 188 -10.64 -2.42 12.11
C SER A 188 -10.88 -3.77 11.40
N PRO A 189 -12.03 -4.44 11.62
CA PRO A 189 -12.38 -5.68 10.92
C PRO A 189 -12.36 -5.58 9.38
N TRP A 190 -12.69 -4.41 8.84
CA TRP A 190 -12.63 -4.15 7.40
C TRP A 190 -11.20 -4.22 6.85
N VAL A 191 -10.26 -3.55 7.50
CA VAL A 191 -8.84 -3.59 7.12
C VAL A 191 -8.30 -5.02 7.31
N ALA A 192 -8.61 -5.64 8.45
CA ALA A 192 -8.23 -7.03 8.73
C ALA A 192 -8.71 -8.03 7.68
N SER A 193 -9.85 -7.79 7.01
CA SER A 193 -10.31 -8.65 5.92
C SER A 193 -9.38 -8.65 4.69
N PHE A 194 -8.64 -7.56 4.44
CA PHE A 194 -7.60 -7.53 3.41
C PHE A 194 -6.32 -8.18 3.91
N ASP A 195 -6.01 -8.05 5.19
CA ASP A 195 -4.84 -8.65 5.80
C ASP A 195 -4.95 -10.19 5.82
N VAL A 196 -6.13 -10.72 6.16
CA VAL A 196 -6.46 -12.15 6.03
C VAL A 196 -6.24 -12.65 4.61
N GLU A 197 -6.66 -11.89 3.61
CA GLU A 197 -6.47 -12.24 2.19
C GLU A 197 -4.99 -12.31 1.82
N ARG A 198 -4.18 -11.33 2.25
CA ARG A 198 -2.72 -11.34 2.04
C ARG A 198 -2.04 -12.51 2.76
N ILE A 199 -2.48 -12.84 3.97
CA ILE A 199 -1.96 -13.99 4.73
C ILE A 199 -2.35 -15.30 4.05
N ALA A 200 -3.57 -15.43 3.54
CA ALA A 200 -4.03 -16.62 2.83
C ALA A 200 -3.29 -16.85 1.50
N GLU A 201 -2.79 -15.78 0.87
CA GLU A 201 -1.97 -15.83 -0.35
C GLU A 201 -0.49 -16.10 -0.10
N LEU A 202 -0.03 -16.13 1.17
CA LEU A 202 1.37 -16.42 1.49
C LEU A 202 1.70 -17.88 1.19
N GLY A 203 2.71 -18.07 0.35
CA GLY A 203 3.37 -19.34 0.13
C GLY A 203 4.31 -19.72 1.28
N ASP A 204 5.55 -20.05 0.92
CA ASP A 204 6.60 -20.46 1.86
C ASP A 204 7.27 -19.26 2.58
N GLU A 205 8.32 -19.53 3.34
CA GLU A 205 9.08 -18.50 4.08
C GLU A 205 9.80 -17.49 3.18
N SER A 206 9.97 -17.76 1.88
CA SER A 206 10.59 -16.82 0.94
C SER A 206 9.60 -15.79 0.40
N ASP A 207 8.29 -16.09 0.48
CA ASP A 207 7.24 -15.21 0.03
C ASP A 207 7.09 -13.98 0.94
N LEU A 208 6.68 -12.88 0.33
CA LEU A 208 6.48 -11.60 1.00
C LEU A 208 5.26 -10.93 0.37
N LYS A 209 4.19 -10.77 1.15
CA LYS A 209 3.04 -9.96 0.75
C LYS A 209 3.10 -8.60 1.43
N MET A 210 2.38 -7.65 0.83
CA MET A 210 2.40 -6.26 1.24
C MET A 210 1.00 -5.66 1.18
N SER A 211 0.76 -4.63 1.97
CA SER A 211 -0.43 -3.78 1.87
C SER A 211 -0.03 -2.33 2.13
N LEU A 212 -0.49 -1.41 1.28
CA LEU A 212 -0.27 0.01 1.44
C LEU A 212 -1.63 0.72 1.41
N TYR A 213 -1.98 1.42 2.48
CA TYR A 213 -3.29 2.05 2.63
C TYR A 213 -3.24 3.29 3.50
N ARG A 214 -4.26 4.15 3.39
CA ARG A 214 -4.48 5.27 4.30
C ARG A 214 -5.56 4.87 5.31
N PRO A 215 -5.31 4.96 6.64
CA PRO A 215 -6.33 4.73 7.65
C PRO A 215 -7.53 5.67 7.46
N ARG A 216 -8.75 5.24 7.80
CA ARG A 216 -9.98 6.07 7.64
C ARG A 216 -10.14 7.17 8.71
N SER A 217 -9.05 7.57 9.36
CA SER A 217 -9.05 8.72 10.28
C SER A 217 -9.11 10.01 9.47
N LYS A 218 -10.05 10.90 9.79
CA LYS A 218 -10.40 12.07 8.95
C LYS A 218 -9.28 13.09 8.77
N ASP A 219 -8.19 13.03 9.54
CA ASP A 219 -7.17 14.09 9.60
C ASP A 219 -5.71 13.56 9.65
N SER A 220 -5.44 12.31 9.27
CA SER A 220 -4.06 11.78 9.29
C SER A 220 -3.42 11.73 7.89
N ASP A 221 -2.33 12.47 7.70
CA ASP A 221 -1.42 12.30 6.56
C ASP A 221 -0.63 10.98 6.60
N ILE A 222 -0.84 10.18 7.66
CA ILE A 222 -0.23 8.88 7.87
C ILE A 222 -0.64 7.91 6.75
N ILE A 223 0.38 7.29 6.17
CA ILE A 223 0.27 6.16 5.26
C ILE A 223 0.70 4.93 6.05
N ARG A 224 -0.08 3.85 5.98
CA ARG A 224 0.28 2.57 6.58
C ARG A 224 0.78 1.59 5.55
N PHE A 225 1.86 0.91 5.89
CA PHE A 225 2.45 -0.14 5.09
C PHE A 225 2.63 -1.40 5.93
N LYS A 226 2.03 -2.51 5.50
CA LYS A 226 2.14 -3.81 6.14
C LYS A 226 3.01 -4.74 5.33
N LEU A 227 3.90 -5.46 6.00
CA LEU A 227 4.61 -6.62 5.49
C LEU A 227 4.04 -7.89 6.12
N PHE A 228 3.80 -8.90 5.30
CA PHE A 228 3.33 -10.22 5.74
C PHE A 228 4.38 -11.26 5.36
N LYS A 229 4.87 -12.02 6.35
CA LYS A 229 5.91 -13.03 6.13
C LYS A 229 5.71 -14.25 7.04
N ARG A 230 5.93 -15.45 6.51
CA ARG A 230 5.90 -16.71 7.27
C ARG A 230 7.27 -16.98 7.91
N GLY A 231 7.28 -17.57 9.10
CA GLY A 231 8.50 -17.91 9.84
C GLY A 231 9.01 -16.75 10.70
N THR A 232 10.02 -16.03 10.22
CA THR A 232 10.72 -14.98 11.01
C THR A 232 10.32 -13.56 10.58
N PRO A 233 10.28 -12.60 11.53
CA PRO A 233 10.02 -11.20 11.19
C PRO A 233 11.20 -10.61 10.44
N ILE A 234 10.93 -9.60 9.61
CA ILE A 234 11.97 -8.88 8.88
C ILE A 234 12.63 -7.87 9.83
N PRO A 235 13.98 -7.90 10.00
CA PRO A 235 14.67 -6.88 10.76
C PRO A 235 14.43 -5.47 10.23
N LEU A 236 14.11 -4.55 11.13
CA LEU A 236 13.85 -3.14 10.81
C LEU A 236 15.01 -2.49 10.03
N SER A 237 16.25 -2.86 10.32
CA SER A 237 17.46 -2.37 9.64
C SER A 237 17.52 -2.71 8.15
N LEU A 238 16.75 -3.69 7.67
CA LEU A 238 16.65 -4.03 6.25
C LEU A 238 15.52 -3.26 5.55
N VAL A 239 14.45 -2.91 6.27
CA VAL A 239 13.25 -2.25 5.73
C VAL A 239 13.42 -0.73 5.69
N LEU A 240 13.92 -0.12 6.78
CA LEU A 240 14.05 1.33 6.90
C LEU A 240 14.80 1.97 5.72
N PRO A 241 15.98 1.47 5.29
CA PRO A 241 16.69 2.11 4.19
C PRO A 241 15.89 2.15 2.89
N ILE A 242 15.07 1.12 2.62
CA ILE A 242 14.24 1.06 1.42
C ILE A 242 13.13 2.12 1.48
N LEU A 243 12.44 2.22 2.61
CA LEU A 243 11.36 3.20 2.82
C LEU A 243 11.87 4.64 2.80
N GLU A 244 13.00 4.92 3.47
CA GLU A 244 13.64 6.23 3.48
C GLU A 244 14.10 6.66 2.07
N HIS A 245 14.70 5.74 1.32
CA HIS A 245 15.10 5.99 -0.07
C HIS A 245 13.91 6.19 -1.00
N LEU A 246 12.75 5.59 -0.72
CA LEU A 246 11.49 5.88 -1.43
C LEU A 246 10.91 7.28 -1.09
N GLY A 247 11.44 7.95 -0.06
CA GLY A 247 11.02 9.28 0.36
C GLY A 247 9.98 9.29 1.49
N LEU A 248 9.92 8.22 2.27
CA LEU A 248 9.01 8.08 3.41
C LEU A 248 9.77 8.21 4.72
N GLU A 249 9.15 8.82 5.70
CA GLU A 249 9.62 8.89 7.08
C GLU A 249 8.83 7.88 7.91
N VAL A 250 9.50 6.90 8.51
CA VAL A 250 8.86 5.90 9.36
C VAL A 250 8.74 6.45 10.77
N ILE A 251 7.51 6.51 11.28
CA ILE A 251 7.19 7.07 12.59
C ILE A 251 7.15 5.98 13.65
N ASN A 252 6.43 4.89 13.37
CA ASN A 252 6.26 3.76 14.28
C ASN A 252 6.25 2.44 13.51
N GLU A 253 6.66 1.36 14.19
CA GLU A 253 6.50 -0.03 13.75
C GLU A 253 5.69 -0.78 14.81
N ARG A 254 4.72 -1.61 14.36
CA ARG A 254 3.98 -2.55 15.20
C ARG A 254 4.08 -3.96 14.62
N PRO A 255 4.87 -4.85 15.23
CA PRO A 255 4.92 -6.25 14.83
C PRO A 255 3.84 -7.05 15.55
N TYR A 256 3.07 -7.84 14.80
CA TYR A 256 2.08 -8.78 15.32
C TYR A 256 2.44 -10.19 14.87
N GLN A 257 2.47 -11.12 15.82
CA GLN A 257 2.72 -12.53 15.56
C GLN A 257 1.41 -13.32 15.61
N LEU A 258 1.14 -14.08 14.56
CA LEU A 258 -0.01 -14.97 14.46
C LEU A 258 0.48 -16.42 14.47
N HIS A 259 -0.26 -17.28 15.16
CA HIS A 259 -0.03 -18.72 15.21
C HIS A 259 -1.20 -19.42 14.49
N LEU A 260 -0.97 -19.86 13.25
CA LEU A 260 -1.99 -20.54 12.42
C LEU A 260 -2.04 -22.07 12.66
N GLY A 261 -1.04 -22.59 13.38
CA GLY A 261 -0.87 -23.98 13.80
C GLY A 261 0.34 -24.09 14.73
N GLU A 262 0.73 -25.31 15.14
CA GLU A 262 1.85 -25.50 16.09
C GLU A 262 3.20 -24.99 15.54
N GLU A 263 3.46 -25.19 14.24
CA GLU A 263 4.70 -24.75 13.58
C GLU A 263 4.48 -23.65 12.53
N ASP A 264 3.24 -23.23 12.31
CA ASP A 264 2.89 -22.22 11.29
C ASP A 264 2.75 -20.83 11.91
N GLN A 265 3.82 -20.03 11.80
CA GLN A 265 3.88 -18.67 12.31
C GLN A 265 3.90 -17.66 11.17
N VAL A 266 3.08 -16.62 11.30
CA VAL A 266 3.02 -15.49 10.37
C VAL A 266 3.23 -14.20 11.13
N TRP A 267 4.10 -13.34 10.60
CA TRP A 267 4.37 -12.01 11.10
C TRP A 267 3.68 -10.97 10.22
N VAL A 268 3.00 -10.03 10.87
CA VAL A 268 2.46 -8.82 10.27
C VAL A 268 3.21 -7.64 10.87
N GLN A 269 4.00 -6.93 10.07
CA GLN A 269 4.71 -5.72 10.52
C GLN A 269 4.04 -4.50 9.89
N ASP A 270 3.36 -3.69 10.71
CA ASP A 270 2.64 -2.48 10.28
C ASP A 270 3.46 -1.22 10.59
N TYR A 271 3.78 -0.45 9.55
CA TYR A 271 4.57 0.77 9.62
C TYR A 271 3.67 1.99 9.44
N ASP A 272 3.70 2.91 10.40
CA ASP A 272 3.14 4.26 10.21
C ASP A 272 4.20 5.14 9.54
N MET A 273 3.85 5.76 8.42
CA MET A 273 4.78 6.56 7.63
C MET A 273 4.18 7.90 7.24
N LEU A 274 5.05 8.90 7.10
CA LEU A 274 4.73 10.18 6.49
C LEU A 274 5.46 10.32 5.17
N PHE A 275 4.85 11.03 4.22
CA PHE A 275 5.55 11.42 3.00
C PHE A 275 6.35 12.70 3.28
N ALA A 276 7.69 12.61 3.19
CA ALA A 276 8.61 13.66 3.66
C ALA A 276 8.41 15.02 2.97
N ARG A 277 7.75 15.05 1.81
CA ARG A 277 7.55 16.26 1.00
C ARG A 277 6.40 17.15 1.50
N GLY A 278 5.62 16.71 2.49
CA GLY A 278 4.54 17.51 3.09
C GLY A 278 3.28 17.68 2.22
N ASP A 279 3.34 17.31 0.93
CA ASP A 279 2.18 17.30 0.03
C ASP A 279 1.34 16.04 0.22
N GLN A 280 0.03 16.13 -0.06
CA GLN A 280 -0.85 14.96 -0.04
C GLN A 280 -0.52 14.01 -1.20
N LEU A 281 0.10 12.87 -0.88
CA LEU A 281 0.32 11.79 -1.83
C LEU A 281 -1.01 11.15 -2.25
N GLU A 282 -1.31 11.17 -3.55
CA GLU A 282 -2.40 10.42 -4.20
C GLU A 282 -2.06 8.91 -4.18
N LEU A 283 -2.23 8.27 -3.02
CA LEU A 283 -1.78 6.91 -2.74
C LEU A 283 -2.25 5.88 -3.78
N ASP A 284 -3.49 6.00 -4.25
CA ASP A 284 -4.08 5.04 -5.20
C ASP A 284 -3.35 5.00 -6.55
N ARG A 285 -2.69 6.09 -6.96
CA ARG A 285 -1.93 6.13 -8.22
C ARG A 285 -0.52 5.56 -8.12
N VAL A 286 0.06 5.62 -6.92
CA VAL A 286 1.46 5.22 -6.68
C VAL A 286 1.57 3.86 -6.00
N ARG A 287 0.46 3.31 -5.50
CA ARG A 287 0.42 2.05 -4.74
C ARG A 287 1.16 0.92 -5.43
N ASP A 288 0.83 0.63 -6.68
CA ASP A 288 1.43 -0.49 -7.42
C ASP A 288 2.91 -0.24 -7.67
N SER A 289 3.29 0.97 -8.09
CA SER A 289 4.69 1.33 -8.33
C SER A 289 5.53 1.29 -7.05
N PHE A 290 4.95 1.66 -5.90
CA PHE A 290 5.57 1.53 -4.60
C PHE A 290 5.78 0.06 -4.22
N THR A 291 4.73 -0.76 -4.32
CA THR A 291 4.79 -2.19 -3.97
C THR A 291 5.79 -2.94 -4.85
N GLU A 292 5.76 -2.69 -6.17
CA GLU A 292 6.72 -3.26 -7.11
C GLU A 292 8.14 -2.79 -6.84
N ALA A 293 8.35 -1.50 -6.55
CA ALA A 293 9.68 -1.01 -6.20
C ALA A 293 10.21 -1.62 -4.92
N PHE A 294 9.37 -1.74 -3.87
CA PHE A 294 9.77 -2.33 -2.61
C PHE A 294 10.22 -3.78 -2.81
N ILE A 295 9.39 -4.62 -3.45
CA ILE A 295 9.73 -6.05 -3.63
C ILE A 295 10.94 -6.27 -4.53
N ASN A 296 11.11 -5.48 -5.59
CA ASN A 296 12.27 -5.59 -6.47
C ASN A 296 13.55 -5.06 -5.79
N THR A 297 13.44 -4.04 -4.93
CA THR A 297 14.57 -3.60 -4.11
C THR A 297 14.93 -4.66 -3.06
N TRP A 298 13.91 -5.25 -2.41
CA TRP A 298 14.07 -6.32 -1.42
C TRP A 298 14.76 -7.56 -2.01
N ARG A 299 14.39 -7.94 -3.25
CA ARG A 299 14.99 -9.06 -3.99
C ARG A 299 16.38 -8.74 -4.57
N GLY A 300 16.83 -7.49 -4.52
CA GLY A 300 18.10 -7.05 -5.10
C GLY A 300 18.10 -6.82 -6.62
N GLU A 301 16.92 -6.80 -7.25
CA GLU A 301 16.74 -6.52 -8.69
C GLU A 301 16.93 -5.03 -9.03
N THR A 302 16.90 -4.17 -8.02
CA THR A 302 17.30 -2.76 -8.10
C THR A 302 17.99 -2.34 -6.81
N HIS A 303 18.84 -1.31 -6.88
CA HIS A 303 19.47 -0.77 -5.69
C HIS A 303 18.50 0.02 -4.80
N SER A 304 18.75 -0.01 -3.50
CA SER A 304 18.20 0.93 -2.53
C SER A 304 19.11 2.16 -2.46
N ASP A 305 18.75 3.23 -3.18
CA ASP A 305 19.50 4.49 -3.21
C ASP A 305 18.59 5.71 -3.41
N ALA A 306 19.18 6.91 -3.42
CA ALA A 306 18.46 8.18 -3.56
C ALA A 306 17.62 8.32 -4.84
N PHE A 307 17.85 7.50 -5.89
CA PHE A 307 16.99 7.52 -7.08
C PHE A 307 15.60 6.94 -6.81
N ASN A 308 15.44 6.05 -5.82
CA ASN A 308 14.15 5.44 -5.51
C ASN A 308 13.09 6.48 -5.11
N ARG A 309 13.49 7.65 -4.62
CA ARG A 309 12.60 8.77 -4.30
C ARG A 309 11.77 9.21 -5.50
N LEU A 310 12.29 9.05 -6.72
CA LEU A 310 11.60 9.38 -7.96
C LEU A 310 10.35 8.52 -8.20
N ILE A 311 10.25 7.35 -7.57
CA ILE A 311 9.07 6.48 -7.70
C ILE A 311 7.83 7.19 -7.17
N LEU A 312 7.93 7.79 -5.99
CA LEU A 312 6.83 8.56 -5.41
C LEU A 312 6.83 10.00 -5.91
N ALA A 313 7.99 10.67 -5.88
CA ALA A 313 8.08 12.11 -6.19
C ALA A 313 7.76 12.43 -7.65
N SER A 314 8.15 11.56 -8.59
CA SER A 314 7.92 11.74 -10.04
C SER A 314 6.90 10.74 -10.59
N ARG A 315 6.30 9.91 -9.73
CA ARG A 315 5.32 8.86 -10.09
C ARG A 315 5.88 7.82 -11.08
N LEU A 316 7.20 7.58 -11.03
CA LEU A 316 7.90 6.70 -11.97
C LEU A 316 7.86 5.24 -11.53
N HIS A 317 7.85 4.34 -12.51
CA HIS A 317 8.05 2.92 -12.26
C HIS A 317 9.52 2.62 -11.91
N TRP A 318 9.81 1.61 -11.09
CA TRP A 318 11.19 1.31 -10.67
C TRP A 318 12.14 1.05 -11.85
N ARG A 319 11.64 0.40 -12.92
CA ARG A 319 12.43 0.19 -14.15
C ARG A 319 12.77 1.49 -14.88
N GLN A 320 11.86 2.47 -14.88
CA GLN A 320 12.10 3.79 -15.45
C GLN A 320 13.15 4.56 -14.62
N VAL A 321 13.10 4.41 -13.29
CA VAL A 321 14.14 4.95 -12.40
C VAL A 321 15.51 4.30 -12.67
N THR A 322 15.53 3.00 -12.95
CA THR A 322 16.76 2.29 -13.38
C THR A 322 17.36 2.87 -14.66
N VAL A 323 16.57 3.38 -15.60
CA VAL A 323 17.08 4.10 -16.80
C VAL A 323 17.85 5.35 -16.39
N LEU A 324 17.26 6.20 -15.55
CA LEU A 324 17.92 7.42 -15.06
C LEU A 324 19.18 7.07 -14.24
N ARG A 325 19.11 6.03 -13.40
CA ARG A 325 20.27 5.53 -12.66
C ARG A 325 21.40 5.08 -13.58
N ALA A 326 21.10 4.35 -14.65
CA ALA A 326 22.10 3.89 -15.61
C ALA A 326 22.76 5.05 -16.37
N TYR A 327 21.99 6.08 -16.76
CA TYR A 327 22.57 7.30 -17.34
C TYR A 327 23.44 8.05 -16.32
N CYS A 328 23.02 8.13 -15.06
CA CYS A 328 23.85 8.70 -13.99
C CYS A 328 25.19 7.98 -13.85
N ARG A 329 25.18 6.64 -13.85
CA ARG A 329 26.40 5.83 -13.75
C ARG A 329 27.30 5.98 -14.97
N TYR A 330 26.72 6.10 -16.16
CA TYR A 330 27.46 6.47 -17.36
C TYR A 330 28.12 7.85 -17.22
N LEU A 331 27.38 8.86 -16.75
CA LEU A 331 27.89 10.23 -16.60
C LEU A 331 29.08 10.29 -15.62
N LEU A 332 29.04 9.53 -14.53
CA LEU A 332 30.18 9.36 -13.61
C LEU A 332 31.42 8.81 -14.33
N GLN A 333 31.26 7.78 -15.17
CA GLN A 333 32.36 7.23 -15.97
C GLN A 333 32.89 8.21 -17.05
N THR A 334 32.10 9.22 -17.42
CA THR A 334 32.54 10.29 -18.35
C THR A 334 33.21 11.48 -17.67
N GLY A 335 33.24 11.51 -16.33
CA GLY A 335 33.93 12.55 -15.55
C GLY A 335 33.06 13.75 -15.18
N ILE A 336 31.73 13.60 -15.08
CA ILE A 336 30.86 14.66 -14.60
C ILE A 336 31.26 15.09 -13.17
N PRO A 337 31.30 16.39 -12.83
CA PRO A 337 31.77 16.86 -11.51
C PRO A 337 30.71 16.78 -10.40
N PHE A 338 29.70 15.92 -10.56
CA PHE A 338 28.59 15.78 -9.62
C PHE A 338 28.53 14.37 -9.03
N SER A 339 28.11 14.25 -7.77
CA SER A 339 27.93 12.95 -7.12
C SER A 339 26.62 12.29 -7.55
N LEU A 340 26.56 10.95 -7.43
CA LEU A 340 25.33 10.17 -7.66
C LEU A 340 24.16 10.70 -6.83
N HIS A 341 24.41 10.91 -5.54
CA HIS A 341 23.40 11.40 -4.60
C HIS A 341 22.89 12.81 -4.96
N TYR A 342 23.79 13.71 -5.37
CA TYR A 342 23.39 15.07 -5.75
C TYR A 342 22.55 15.08 -7.03
N MET A 343 22.94 14.30 -8.05
CA MET A 343 22.15 14.14 -9.27
C MET A 343 20.77 13.52 -9.00
N ALA A 344 20.69 12.48 -8.16
CA ALA A 344 19.42 11.87 -7.78
C ALA A 344 18.50 12.86 -7.04
N THR A 345 19.07 13.60 -6.09
CA THR A 345 18.34 14.62 -5.32
C THR A 345 17.86 15.76 -6.22
N THR A 346 18.67 16.16 -7.21
CA THR A 346 18.29 17.18 -8.20
C THR A 346 17.08 16.73 -9.01
N LEU A 347 17.09 15.50 -9.54
CA LEU A 347 15.95 14.95 -10.26
C LEU A 347 14.70 14.88 -9.36
N ALA A 348 14.86 14.53 -8.08
CA ALA A 348 13.75 14.43 -7.13
C ALA A 348 13.18 15.79 -6.72
N ARG A 349 14.00 16.87 -6.74
CA ARG A 349 13.53 18.25 -6.55
C ARG A 349 12.77 18.79 -7.75
N HIS A 350 13.05 18.26 -8.94
CA HIS A 350 12.41 18.64 -10.20
C HIS A 350 11.59 17.48 -10.78
N PRO A 351 10.54 17.02 -10.07
CA PRO A 351 9.87 15.76 -10.39
C PRO A 351 9.18 15.76 -11.75
N LEU A 352 8.65 16.91 -12.18
CA LEU A 352 8.03 17.08 -13.48
C LEU A 352 9.07 16.92 -14.60
N LEU A 353 10.25 17.53 -14.44
CA LEU A 353 11.34 17.39 -15.41
C LEU A 353 11.87 15.95 -15.45
N ALA A 354 12.00 15.28 -14.30
CA ALA A 354 12.36 13.87 -14.24
C ALA A 354 11.32 12.97 -14.95
N ARG A 355 10.02 13.27 -14.79
CA ARG A 355 8.96 12.59 -15.54
C ARG A 355 9.07 12.81 -17.05
N LEU A 356 9.33 14.06 -17.47
CA LEU A 356 9.50 14.40 -18.89
C LEU A 356 10.74 13.73 -19.50
N LEU A 357 11.85 13.57 -18.75
CA LEU A 357 13.03 12.82 -19.24
C LEU A 357 12.68 11.37 -19.57
N VAL A 358 11.89 10.71 -18.71
CA VAL A 358 11.44 9.34 -18.94
C VAL A 358 10.44 9.28 -20.08
N ALA A 359 9.48 10.21 -20.14
CA ALA A 359 8.52 10.27 -21.25
C ALA A 359 9.24 10.49 -22.59
N TYR A 360 10.29 11.33 -22.61
CA TYR A 360 11.14 11.54 -23.78
C TYR A 360 11.92 10.27 -24.17
N PHE A 361 12.46 9.54 -23.19
CA PHE A 361 13.10 8.25 -23.43
C PHE A 361 12.10 7.22 -23.99
N ASP A 362 10.89 7.13 -23.42
CA ASP A 362 9.83 6.24 -23.89
C ASP A 362 9.40 6.59 -25.32
N ALA A 363 9.21 7.88 -25.61
CA ALA A 363 8.92 8.35 -26.96
C ALA A 363 10.03 7.94 -27.94
N LEU A 364 11.31 8.08 -27.59
CA LEU A 364 12.40 7.74 -28.51
C LEU A 364 12.55 6.23 -28.79
N PHE A 365 12.27 5.37 -27.80
CA PHE A 365 12.79 4.00 -27.83
C PHE A 365 11.75 2.90 -27.64
N ASN A 366 10.53 3.21 -27.22
CA ASN A 366 9.51 2.18 -27.04
C ASN A 366 9.02 1.68 -28.42
N PRO A 367 9.31 0.43 -28.82
CA PRO A 367 8.90 -0.09 -30.12
C PRO A 367 7.38 -0.23 -30.24
N GLU A 368 6.65 -0.37 -29.14
CA GLU A 368 5.20 -0.51 -29.16
C GLU A 368 4.53 0.74 -29.75
N ARG A 369 5.16 1.92 -29.68
CA ARG A 369 4.64 3.20 -30.20
C ARG A 369 4.21 3.14 -31.66
N GLU A 370 4.89 2.35 -32.48
CA GLU A 370 4.56 2.20 -33.91
C GLU A 370 3.36 1.26 -34.16
N SER A 371 3.05 0.40 -33.20
CA SER A 371 2.02 -0.66 -33.30
C SER A 371 0.86 -0.51 -32.30
N GLU A 372 0.88 0.53 -31.47
CA GLU A 372 -0.17 0.83 -30.49
C GLU A 372 -1.52 1.05 -31.20
N SER A 373 -2.60 0.43 -30.68
CA SER A 373 -3.95 0.77 -31.11
C SER A 373 -4.36 2.16 -30.62
N ASP A 374 -5.27 2.82 -31.34
CA ASP A 374 -5.78 4.16 -30.98
C ASP A 374 -6.27 4.22 -29.53
N TYR A 375 -6.98 3.18 -29.07
CA TYR A 375 -7.42 3.06 -27.68
C TYR A 375 -6.28 3.04 -26.67
N ARG A 376 -5.21 2.24 -26.93
CA ARG A 376 -4.05 2.17 -26.01
C ARG A 376 -3.27 3.48 -26.01
N ARG A 377 -3.16 4.12 -27.18
CA ARG A 377 -2.51 5.43 -27.34
C ARG A 377 -3.23 6.50 -26.52
N GLU A 378 -4.56 6.60 -26.66
CA GLU A 378 -5.38 7.56 -25.92
C GLU A 378 -5.33 7.29 -24.39
N LEU A 379 -5.41 6.03 -23.98
CA LEU A 379 -5.33 5.66 -22.55
C LEU A 379 -3.97 6.04 -21.94
N ALA A 380 -2.88 5.77 -22.65
CA ALA A 380 -1.54 6.11 -22.20
C ALA A 380 -1.30 7.63 -22.20
N ALA A 381 -1.85 8.38 -23.17
CA ALA A 381 -1.82 9.83 -23.16
C ALA A 381 -2.55 10.39 -21.93
N LYS A 382 -3.78 9.93 -21.67
CA LYS A 382 -4.55 10.31 -20.48
C LYS A 382 -3.83 9.99 -19.17
N ARG A 383 -3.15 8.85 -19.09
CA ARG A 383 -2.36 8.49 -17.91
C ARG A 383 -1.19 9.44 -17.69
N LEU A 384 -0.43 9.75 -18.75
CA LEU A 384 0.70 10.68 -18.67
C LEU A 384 0.24 12.10 -18.32
N ASP A 385 -0.83 12.57 -18.96
CA ASP A 385 -1.45 13.87 -18.70
C ASP A 385 -1.91 13.97 -17.23
N ALA A 386 -2.61 12.94 -16.73
CA ALA A 386 -3.06 12.90 -15.35
C ALA A 386 -1.88 12.90 -14.34
N ASP A 387 -0.75 12.28 -14.67
CA ASP A 387 0.45 12.31 -13.85
C ASP A 387 1.12 13.70 -13.87
N ILE A 388 1.22 14.34 -15.04
CA ILE A 388 1.76 15.70 -15.20
C ILE A 388 0.89 16.72 -14.45
N ASP A 389 -0.43 16.69 -14.64
CA ASP A 389 -1.39 17.57 -13.98
C ASP A 389 -1.23 17.56 -12.46
N ALA A 390 -1.05 16.37 -11.91
CA ALA A 390 -0.93 16.24 -10.48
C ALA A 390 0.42 16.74 -9.96
N LEU A 391 1.52 16.49 -10.69
CA LEU A 391 2.83 17.08 -10.38
C LEU A 391 2.82 18.62 -10.51
N LEU A 392 2.04 19.18 -11.43
CA LEU A 392 1.87 20.63 -11.58
C LEU A 392 1.13 21.24 -10.38
N ARG A 393 0.07 20.57 -9.88
CA ARG A 393 -0.66 20.99 -8.68
C ARG A 393 0.25 21.04 -7.45
N GLU A 394 1.12 20.04 -7.28
CA GLU A 394 2.09 19.96 -6.18
C GLU A 394 3.20 21.02 -6.32
N GLY A 395 3.61 21.35 -7.56
CA GLY A 395 4.74 22.25 -7.82
C GLY A 395 4.41 23.74 -7.98
N GLY A 396 3.14 24.14 -7.96
CA GLY A 396 2.74 25.56 -8.07
C GLY A 396 3.14 26.26 -9.37
N HIS A 397 3.25 25.52 -10.49
CA HIS A 397 3.69 26.08 -11.77
C HIS A 397 2.62 27.01 -12.37
N SER A 398 3.02 28.22 -12.76
CA SER A 398 2.11 29.25 -13.34
C SER A 398 2.54 29.78 -14.71
N ASP A 399 3.60 29.22 -15.32
CA ASP A 399 4.08 29.63 -16.65
C ASP A 399 3.14 29.12 -17.75
N LYS A 400 2.34 30.03 -18.31
CA LYS A 400 1.41 29.75 -19.41
C LYS A 400 2.09 29.16 -20.65
N VAL A 401 3.28 29.64 -20.99
CA VAL A 401 4.01 29.17 -22.17
C VAL A 401 4.46 27.73 -21.96
N PHE A 402 4.95 27.40 -20.76
CA PHE A 402 5.29 26.02 -20.43
C PHE A 402 4.07 25.09 -20.49
N MET A 403 2.91 25.55 -20.01
CA MET A 403 1.66 24.80 -20.12
C MET A 403 1.23 24.54 -21.57
N GLU A 404 1.47 25.48 -22.49
CA GLU A 404 1.22 25.28 -23.94
C GLU A 404 2.14 24.21 -24.54
N TYR A 405 3.42 24.19 -24.17
CA TYR A 405 4.33 23.13 -24.57
C TYR A 405 3.92 21.76 -24.02
N LEU A 406 3.49 21.71 -22.75
CA LEU A 406 2.99 20.46 -22.15
C LEU A 406 1.74 19.95 -22.88
N ARG A 407 0.77 20.83 -23.17
CA ARG A 407 -0.40 20.45 -23.96
C ARG A 407 -0.01 19.92 -25.35
N THR A 408 0.90 20.61 -26.03
CA THR A 408 1.41 20.16 -27.35
C THR A 408 2.03 18.77 -27.27
N ALA A 409 2.78 18.49 -26.20
CA ALA A 409 3.36 17.17 -25.97
C ALA A 409 2.29 16.09 -25.71
N MET A 410 1.22 16.41 -24.96
CA MET A 410 0.12 15.47 -24.71
C MET A 410 -0.71 15.21 -25.96
N ASP A 411 -0.97 16.23 -26.77
CA ASP A 411 -1.65 16.10 -28.06
C ASP A 411 -0.82 15.22 -29.01
N ALA A 412 0.50 15.43 -29.07
CA ALA A 412 1.41 14.59 -29.85
C ALA A 412 1.45 13.14 -29.34
N ARG A 413 1.42 12.90 -28.01
CA ARG A 413 1.32 11.55 -27.45
C ARG A 413 0.01 10.85 -27.85
N ALA A 414 -1.09 11.59 -27.94
CA ALA A 414 -2.41 11.04 -28.25
C ALA A 414 -2.62 10.76 -29.74
N GLY A 415 -2.04 11.56 -30.65
CA GLY A 415 -2.33 11.47 -32.08
C GLY A 415 -1.14 11.62 -33.03
N GLY A 416 0.01 12.06 -32.55
CA GLY A 416 1.21 12.29 -33.35
C GLY A 416 2.01 11.03 -33.67
N THR A 417 3.02 11.22 -34.51
CA THR A 417 4.10 10.23 -34.72
C THR A 417 5.04 10.20 -33.52
N ARG A 418 5.84 9.13 -33.43
CA ARG A 418 6.86 8.98 -32.39
C ARG A 418 7.85 10.15 -32.37
N GLU A 419 8.28 10.58 -33.56
CA GLU A 419 9.23 11.68 -33.72
C GLU A 419 8.63 13.02 -33.28
N GLU A 420 7.36 13.29 -33.61
CA GLU A 420 6.63 14.48 -33.18
C GLU A 420 6.41 14.49 -31.65
N GLU A 421 6.05 13.34 -31.04
CA GLU A 421 5.94 13.18 -29.58
C GLU A 421 7.28 13.50 -28.91
N ALA A 422 8.38 12.89 -29.38
CA ALA A 422 9.70 13.11 -28.81
C ALA A 422 10.13 14.58 -28.93
N GLU A 423 9.91 15.22 -30.09
CA GLU A 423 10.22 16.63 -30.27
C GLU A 423 9.40 17.53 -29.33
N ALA A 424 8.09 17.32 -29.23
CA ALA A 424 7.22 18.11 -28.37
C ALA A 424 7.58 17.97 -26.87
N ILE A 425 7.84 16.74 -26.40
CA ILE A 425 8.30 16.50 -25.02
C ILE A 425 9.66 17.16 -24.79
N GLY A 426 10.59 17.07 -25.76
CA GLY A 426 11.90 17.69 -25.68
C GLY A 426 11.81 19.22 -25.57
N GLN A 427 10.94 19.86 -26.36
CA GLN A 427 10.69 21.30 -26.28
C GLN A 427 10.07 21.70 -24.93
N ALA A 428 9.11 20.92 -24.43
CA ALA A 428 8.53 21.13 -23.10
C ALA A 428 9.60 21.03 -22.00
N PHE A 429 10.45 20.00 -22.05
CA PHE A 429 11.55 19.83 -21.09
C PHE A 429 12.49 21.04 -21.10
N ILE A 430 12.95 21.48 -22.28
CA ILE A 430 13.84 22.65 -22.42
C ILE A 430 13.15 23.92 -21.91
N ARG A 431 11.85 24.11 -22.17
CA ARG A 431 11.11 25.26 -21.62
C ARG A 431 11.05 25.19 -20.09
N GLY A 432 10.82 24.00 -19.53
CA GLY A 432 10.74 23.78 -18.10
C GLY A 432 12.05 24.05 -17.35
N LEU A 433 13.20 23.90 -18.00
CA LEU A 433 14.51 24.28 -17.43
C LEU A 433 14.58 25.76 -17.02
N ASN A 434 13.81 26.65 -17.67
CA ASN A 434 13.79 28.08 -17.31
C ASN A 434 13.27 28.36 -15.89
N ALA A 435 12.55 27.41 -15.28
CA ALA A 435 12.10 27.51 -13.89
C ALA A 435 13.16 27.06 -12.87
N VAL A 436 14.27 26.46 -13.33
CA VAL A 436 15.34 25.97 -12.46
C VAL A 436 16.26 27.13 -12.09
N SER A 437 16.32 27.47 -10.80
CA SER A 437 17.08 28.62 -10.31
C SER A 437 18.57 28.33 -10.10
N SER A 438 18.94 27.07 -9.86
CA SER A 438 20.32 26.66 -9.65
C SER A 438 20.99 26.24 -10.97
N LEU A 439 22.12 26.87 -11.30
CA LEU A 439 22.92 26.56 -12.50
C LEU A 439 23.44 25.11 -12.50
N ASP A 440 23.81 24.58 -11.33
CA ASP A 440 24.26 23.19 -11.23
C ASP A 440 23.09 22.22 -11.45
N GLU A 441 21.91 22.53 -10.93
CA GLU A 441 20.72 21.70 -11.13
C GLU A 441 20.27 21.73 -12.60
N ASP A 442 20.28 22.90 -13.23
CA ASP A 442 20.04 23.06 -14.68
C ASP A 442 21.04 22.22 -15.49
N ARG A 443 22.34 22.33 -15.20
CA ARG A 443 23.38 21.55 -15.87
C ARG A 443 23.16 20.05 -15.73
N ILE A 444 22.80 19.57 -14.55
CA ILE A 444 22.51 18.15 -14.30
C ILE A 444 21.35 17.71 -15.20
N LEU A 445 20.21 18.39 -15.13
CA LEU A 445 19.00 18.06 -15.89
C LEU A 445 19.26 18.10 -17.40
N HIS A 446 19.96 19.13 -17.87
CA HIS A 446 20.32 19.28 -19.27
C HIS A 446 21.22 18.14 -19.77
N VAL A 447 22.21 17.73 -18.98
CA VAL A 447 23.12 16.64 -19.36
C VAL A 447 22.39 15.30 -19.44
N PHE A 448 21.43 15.01 -18.53
CA PHE A 448 20.56 13.83 -18.66
C PHE A 448 19.81 13.83 -20.00
N TYR A 449 19.14 14.94 -20.33
CA TYR A 449 18.43 15.09 -21.60
C TYR A 449 19.35 14.89 -22.81
N ALA A 450 20.53 15.52 -22.79
CA ALA A 450 21.50 15.45 -23.88
C ALA A 450 22.03 14.03 -24.11
N VAL A 451 22.31 13.26 -23.05
CA VAL A 451 22.78 11.87 -23.19
C VAL A 451 21.67 10.92 -23.62
N ILE A 452 20.44 11.10 -23.14
CA ILE A 452 19.27 10.37 -23.68
C ILE A 452 19.14 10.63 -25.18
N ARG A 453 19.21 11.90 -25.60
CA ARG A 453 19.17 12.29 -27.03
C ARG A 453 20.34 11.74 -27.84
N ALA A 454 21.52 11.53 -27.24
CA ALA A 454 22.68 10.91 -27.86
C ALA A 454 22.58 9.38 -27.97
N THR A 455 21.57 8.75 -27.35
CA THR A 455 21.33 7.31 -27.43
C THR A 455 20.72 6.96 -28.79
N LEU A 456 21.24 5.91 -29.42
CA LEU A 456 20.81 5.44 -30.74
C LEU A 456 19.86 4.25 -30.67
N ARG A 457 20.02 3.41 -29.64
CA ARG A 457 19.11 2.28 -29.34
C ARG A 457 19.39 1.73 -27.94
N THR A 458 18.41 1.01 -27.42
CA THR A 458 18.47 0.33 -26.13
C THR A 458 17.80 -1.05 -26.22
N ASN A 459 18.14 -1.95 -25.30
CA ASN A 459 17.43 -3.21 -25.09
C ASN A 459 16.33 -3.12 -24.00
N PHE A 460 16.04 -1.94 -23.45
CA PHE A 460 15.16 -1.77 -22.29
C PHE A 460 13.77 -2.44 -22.44
N TYR A 461 13.19 -2.37 -23.64
CA TYR A 461 11.89 -2.97 -23.99
C TYR A 461 12.00 -4.41 -24.53
N GLN A 462 13.22 -4.96 -24.65
CA GLN A 462 13.39 -6.33 -25.13
C GLN A 462 13.07 -7.32 -24.02
N GLN A 463 12.32 -8.34 -24.39
CA GLN A 463 12.09 -9.53 -23.59
C GLN A 463 13.11 -10.63 -23.94
N ASP A 464 13.27 -11.59 -23.05
CA ASP A 464 14.02 -12.82 -23.29
C ASP A 464 13.12 -13.91 -23.90
N GLU A 465 13.65 -15.13 -24.03
CA GLU A 465 12.93 -16.26 -24.62
C GLU A 465 11.70 -16.71 -23.80
N ARG A 466 11.61 -16.32 -22.54
CA ARG A 466 10.50 -16.64 -21.63
C ARG A 466 9.43 -15.55 -21.62
N GLY A 467 9.66 -14.44 -22.33
CA GLY A 467 8.79 -13.26 -22.29
C GLY A 467 9.10 -12.33 -21.11
N ASP A 468 10.12 -12.65 -20.30
CA ASP A 468 10.54 -11.83 -19.18
C ASP A 468 11.41 -10.68 -19.66
N VAL A 469 11.35 -9.56 -18.96
CA VAL A 469 12.18 -8.41 -19.26
C VAL A 469 13.61 -8.67 -18.78
N ARG A 470 14.61 -8.21 -19.55
CA ARG A 470 16.02 -8.46 -19.19
C ARG A 470 16.40 -7.76 -17.88
N SER A 471 17.20 -8.45 -17.05
CA SER A 471 17.75 -7.95 -15.78
C SER A 471 18.85 -6.89 -15.93
N TYR A 472 19.30 -6.65 -17.16
CA TYR A 472 20.28 -5.61 -17.50
C TYR A 472 19.76 -4.72 -18.63
N ILE A 473 20.22 -3.48 -18.61
CA ILE A 473 19.92 -2.48 -19.62
C ILE A 473 21.20 -2.04 -20.33
N SER A 474 21.10 -1.75 -21.60
CA SER A 474 22.21 -1.32 -22.44
C SER A 474 21.80 -0.18 -23.33
N PHE A 475 22.73 0.75 -23.55
CA PHE A 475 22.56 1.91 -24.41
C PHE A 475 23.68 1.94 -25.43
N LYS A 476 23.32 1.98 -26.72
CA LYS A 476 24.28 2.29 -27.77
C LYS A 476 24.26 3.80 -28.00
N LEU A 477 25.34 4.47 -27.66
CA LEU A 477 25.48 5.92 -27.69
C LEU A 477 26.25 6.37 -28.94
N ASP A 478 25.99 7.61 -29.35
CA ASP A 478 26.86 8.40 -30.22
C ASP A 478 27.71 9.35 -29.36
N PRO A 479 28.98 9.01 -29.06
CA PRO A 479 29.84 9.83 -28.22
C PRO A 479 30.09 11.25 -28.76
N SER A 480 29.90 11.48 -30.06
CA SER A 480 30.05 12.82 -30.65
C SER A 480 28.96 13.79 -30.21
N ARG A 481 27.79 13.26 -29.81
CA ARG A 481 26.61 14.01 -29.35
C ARG A 481 26.52 14.15 -27.83
N VAL A 482 27.41 13.47 -27.08
CA VAL A 482 27.48 13.57 -25.62
C VAL A 482 28.22 14.86 -25.22
N PRO A 483 27.60 15.74 -24.40
CA PRO A 483 28.21 17.00 -24.00
C PRO A 483 29.46 16.77 -23.14
N ASP A 484 30.45 17.65 -23.27
CA ASP A 484 31.69 17.67 -22.47
C ASP A 484 32.51 16.36 -22.46
N LEU A 485 32.23 15.41 -23.35
CA LEU A 485 32.93 14.12 -23.35
C LEU A 485 34.41 14.29 -23.72
N PRO A 486 35.36 13.81 -22.88
CA PRO A 486 36.79 13.94 -23.15
C PRO A 486 37.25 13.24 -24.42
N ALA A 487 38.26 13.81 -25.08
CA ALA A 487 38.88 13.22 -26.26
C ALA A 487 39.82 12.03 -25.89
N PRO A 488 39.97 11.03 -26.78
CA PRO A 488 39.26 10.85 -28.04
C PRO A 488 37.88 10.25 -27.82
N ARG A 489 36.95 10.66 -28.68
CA ARG A 489 35.57 10.17 -28.69
C ARG A 489 35.47 8.94 -29.59
N PRO A 490 35.07 7.77 -29.08
CA PRO A 490 34.85 6.58 -29.91
C PRO A 490 33.77 6.82 -30.96
N TYR A 491 33.83 6.09 -32.08
CA TYR A 491 32.77 6.11 -33.07
C TYR A 491 31.44 5.67 -32.46
N ARG A 492 31.42 4.59 -31.66
CA ARG A 492 30.28 4.26 -30.79
C ARG A 492 30.73 3.70 -29.47
N GLU A 493 29.84 3.84 -28.51
CA GLU A 493 29.97 3.32 -27.17
C GLU A 493 28.71 2.53 -26.83
N ILE A 494 28.88 1.34 -26.24
CA ILE A 494 27.78 0.56 -25.67
C ILE A 494 27.99 0.58 -24.17
N TRP A 495 27.09 1.23 -23.44
CA TRP A 495 27.02 1.19 -21.99
C TRP A 495 26.09 0.06 -21.57
N VAL A 496 26.45 -0.70 -20.52
CA VAL A 496 25.66 -1.77 -19.92
C VAL A 496 25.57 -1.51 -18.42
N TYR A 497 24.37 -1.67 -17.87
CA TYR A 497 24.09 -1.45 -16.47
C TYR A 497 23.10 -2.50 -15.94
N SER A 498 23.43 -3.08 -14.79
CA SER A 498 22.53 -3.79 -13.89
C SER A 498 23.01 -3.57 -12.45
N PRO A 499 22.24 -4.00 -11.43
CA PRO A 499 22.72 -3.94 -10.05
C PRO A 499 24.00 -4.76 -9.81
N ARG A 500 24.22 -5.83 -10.59
CA ARG A 500 25.34 -6.76 -10.41
C ARG A 500 26.56 -6.40 -11.26
N VAL A 501 26.37 -5.78 -12.42
CA VAL A 501 27.47 -5.49 -13.36
C VAL A 501 27.30 -4.18 -14.09
N GLU A 502 28.41 -3.46 -14.28
CA GLU A 502 28.51 -2.37 -15.24
C GLU A 502 29.47 -2.73 -16.36
N GLY A 503 29.22 -2.23 -17.55
CA GLY A 503 30.02 -2.59 -18.71
C GLY A 503 30.09 -1.48 -19.74
N VAL A 504 31.19 -1.46 -20.47
CA VAL A 504 31.38 -0.56 -21.59
C VAL A 504 32.06 -1.27 -22.74
N HIS A 505 31.63 -0.98 -23.96
CA HIS A 505 32.31 -1.41 -25.18
C HIS A 505 32.49 -0.24 -26.13
N LEU A 506 33.74 0.05 -26.50
CA LEU A 506 34.16 1.18 -27.31
C LEU A 506 34.65 0.71 -28.67
N ARG A 507 34.22 1.38 -29.75
CA ARG A 507 34.69 1.12 -31.12
C ARG A 507 35.08 2.41 -31.82
N MET A 508 36.15 2.39 -32.61
CA MET A 508 36.66 3.57 -33.33
C MET A 508 36.16 3.71 -34.78
N GLY A 509 35.35 2.78 -35.27
CA GLY A 509 34.75 2.87 -36.60
C GLY A 509 33.66 1.82 -36.83
N PRO A 510 33.08 1.78 -38.04
CA PRO A 510 31.96 0.89 -38.36
C PRO A 510 32.35 -0.58 -38.27
N ILE A 511 33.58 -0.92 -38.66
CA ILE A 511 34.18 -2.24 -38.55
C ILE A 511 35.39 -2.12 -37.63
N ALA A 512 35.37 -2.79 -36.49
CA ALA A 512 36.42 -2.73 -35.48
C ALA A 512 36.57 -4.08 -34.78
N ARG A 513 37.78 -4.41 -34.31
CA ARG A 513 38.06 -5.66 -33.59
C ARG A 513 38.69 -5.41 -32.23
N GLY A 514 38.24 -6.16 -31.23
CA GLY A 514 38.72 -6.06 -29.86
C GLY A 514 38.11 -7.13 -28.96
N GLY A 515 38.86 -7.55 -27.94
CA GLY A 515 38.36 -8.46 -26.91
C GLY A 515 37.70 -7.73 -25.73
N LEU A 516 36.97 -8.49 -24.93
CA LEU A 516 36.40 -8.06 -23.64
C LEU A 516 37.41 -8.30 -22.51
N ARG A 517 37.13 -7.76 -21.33
CA ARG A 517 37.83 -8.11 -20.10
C ARG A 517 37.00 -7.79 -18.85
N TRP A 518 37.39 -8.34 -17.73
CA TRP A 518 36.97 -7.89 -16.41
C TRP A 518 37.93 -6.80 -15.91
N SER A 519 37.38 -5.81 -15.20
CA SER A 519 38.10 -4.73 -14.53
C SER A 519 37.69 -4.70 -13.06
N ASP A 520 38.64 -4.37 -12.20
CA ASP A 520 38.47 -4.09 -10.78
C ASP A 520 38.32 -2.58 -10.49
N ARG A 521 38.49 -1.72 -11.51
CA ARG A 521 38.45 -0.25 -11.39
C ARG A 521 37.03 0.32 -11.42
N LYS A 522 36.26 0.11 -10.35
CA LYS A 522 34.86 0.59 -10.23
C LYS A 522 34.69 2.08 -10.57
N ALA A 523 35.65 2.93 -10.19
CA ALA A 523 35.54 4.38 -10.35
C ALA A 523 35.77 4.87 -11.79
N ASP A 524 36.63 4.22 -12.57
CA ASP A 524 37.10 4.76 -13.86
C ASP A 524 37.46 3.69 -14.91
N PHE A 525 36.86 2.50 -14.84
CA PHE A 525 37.12 1.42 -15.81
C PHE A 525 36.88 1.85 -17.26
N ARG A 526 36.01 2.83 -17.53
CA ARG A 526 35.84 3.39 -18.88
C ARG A 526 37.13 4.00 -19.42
N THR A 527 37.86 4.77 -18.62
CA THR A 527 39.16 5.35 -18.98
C THR A 527 40.18 4.26 -19.26
N GLU A 528 40.16 3.21 -18.45
CA GLU A 528 41.00 2.03 -18.62
C GLU A 528 40.73 1.31 -19.96
N VAL A 529 39.45 1.07 -20.28
CA VAL A 529 39.02 0.43 -21.53
C VAL A 529 39.35 1.32 -22.74
N LEU A 530 39.19 2.63 -22.62
CA LEU A 530 39.58 3.59 -23.65
C LEU A 530 41.08 3.55 -23.94
N GLY A 531 41.92 3.46 -22.90
CA GLY A 531 43.36 3.27 -23.03
C GLY A 531 43.73 1.99 -23.78
N LEU A 532 43.07 0.88 -23.44
CA LEU A 532 43.29 -0.40 -24.12
C LEU A 532 42.80 -0.41 -25.56
N MET A 533 41.68 0.23 -25.86
CA MET A 533 41.18 0.40 -27.22
C MET A 533 42.16 1.20 -28.08
N LYS A 534 42.74 2.29 -27.55
CA LYS A 534 43.80 3.06 -28.21
C LYS A 534 45.00 2.18 -28.54
N ALA A 535 45.43 1.33 -27.61
CA ALA A 535 46.53 0.40 -27.85
C ALA A 535 46.20 -0.64 -28.94
N GLN A 536 44.94 -1.08 -29.03
CA GLN A 536 44.47 -2.00 -30.08
C GLN A 536 44.48 -1.36 -31.47
N ASN A 537 44.23 -0.05 -31.58
CA ASN A 537 44.32 0.65 -32.87
C ASN A 537 45.70 0.51 -33.48
N VAL A 538 46.77 0.60 -32.68
CA VAL A 538 48.15 0.48 -33.17
C VAL A 538 48.50 -0.96 -33.54
N LYS A 539 47.96 -1.95 -32.82
CA LYS A 539 48.24 -3.37 -33.04
C LYS A 539 47.55 -3.96 -34.27
N ASN A 540 46.33 -3.52 -34.57
CA ASN A 540 45.48 -4.14 -35.60
C ASN A 540 45.51 -3.42 -36.95
N THR A 541 46.31 -2.36 -37.11
CA THR A 541 46.35 -1.51 -38.33
C THR A 541 46.54 -2.31 -39.63
N MET A 542 47.22 -3.46 -39.59
CA MET A 542 47.43 -4.32 -40.76
C MET A 542 46.27 -5.31 -41.05
N ILE A 543 45.29 -5.46 -40.16
CA ILE A 543 44.22 -6.49 -40.26
C ILE A 543 42.83 -5.86 -40.33
N VAL A 544 42.54 -4.85 -39.51
CA VAL A 544 41.25 -4.14 -39.46
C VAL A 544 41.54 -2.64 -39.33
N PRO A 545 40.79 -1.74 -39.99
CA PRO A 545 41.16 -0.32 -40.06
C PRO A 545 41.29 0.36 -38.68
N VAL A 546 40.54 -0.13 -37.69
CA VAL A 546 40.43 0.45 -36.35
C VAL A 546 40.14 -0.61 -35.29
N GLY A 547 40.47 -0.32 -34.04
CA GLY A 547 40.30 -1.18 -32.88
C GLY A 547 38.99 -0.96 -32.12
N ALA A 548 38.64 -1.97 -31.33
CA ALA A 548 37.60 -1.93 -30.32
C ALA A 548 38.16 -2.46 -28.99
N LYS A 549 37.44 -2.22 -27.90
CA LYS A 549 37.68 -2.88 -26.61
C LYS A 549 36.43 -2.77 -25.75
N GLY A 550 36.13 -3.83 -25.01
CA GLY A 550 35.15 -3.77 -23.93
C GLY A 550 35.73 -4.15 -22.58
N GLY A 551 35.02 -3.75 -21.53
CA GLY A 551 35.31 -4.11 -20.15
C GLY A 551 34.04 -4.14 -19.31
N PHE A 552 34.00 -5.06 -18.35
CA PHE A 552 32.95 -5.18 -17.35
C PHE A 552 33.54 -5.05 -15.95
N VAL A 553 32.76 -4.51 -15.03
CA VAL A 553 33.09 -4.44 -13.61
C VAL A 553 31.95 -5.06 -12.80
N PRO A 554 32.20 -6.15 -12.05
CA PRO A 554 31.21 -6.71 -11.15
C PRO A 554 31.11 -5.85 -9.89
N MET A 555 29.88 -5.57 -9.47
CA MET A 555 29.59 -4.65 -8.37
C MET A 555 29.68 -5.35 -7.01
N HIS A 556 29.38 -6.64 -6.97
CA HIS A 556 29.27 -7.46 -5.76
C HIS A 556 30.31 -8.58 -5.67
N LEU A 557 31.55 -8.34 -6.13
CA LEU A 557 32.64 -9.30 -5.91
C LEU A 557 32.77 -9.63 -4.41
N PRO A 558 32.72 -10.91 -4.03
CA PRO A 558 32.77 -11.30 -2.63
C PRO A 558 34.17 -11.09 -2.05
N GLU A 559 34.25 -10.55 -0.84
CA GLU A 559 35.53 -10.31 -0.13
C GLU A 559 36.11 -11.60 0.49
N SER A 560 35.27 -12.62 0.67
CA SER A 560 35.63 -13.94 1.21
C SER A 560 35.03 -15.07 0.35
N GLY A 561 35.48 -16.32 0.54
CA GLY A 561 35.01 -17.47 -0.26
C GLY A 561 35.90 -17.86 -1.46
N GLY A 562 37.06 -17.21 -1.62
CA GLY A 562 38.10 -17.63 -2.55
C GLY A 562 37.70 -17.58 -4.02
N ARG A 563 38.38 -18.37 -4.85
CA ARG A 563 38.24 -18.33 -6.32
C ARG A 563 36.87 -18.79 -6.82
N GLU A 564 36.24 -19.74 -6.13
CA GLU A 564 34.94 -20.27 -6.53
C GLU A 564 33.82 -19.24 -6.39
N ALA A 565 33.79 -18.49 -5.27
CA ALA A 565 32.81 -17.43 -5.06
C ALA A 565 32.96 -16.29 -6.08
N ILE A 566 34.21 -15.91 -6.40
CA ILE A 566 34.51 -14.91 -7.44
C ILE A 566 34.05 -15.41 -8.82
N MET A 567 34.26 -16.69 -9.13
CA MET A 567 33.84 -17.28 -10.41
C MET A 567 32.31 -17.39 -10.50
N ALA A 568 31.62 -17.76 -9.43
CA ALA A 568 30.17 -17.79 -9.36
C ALA A 568 29.57 -16.40 -9.61
N GLU A 569 30.13 -15.36 -8.98
CA GLU A 569 29.69 -13.99 -9.21
C GLU A 569 29.95 -13.54 -10.66
N GLY A 570 31.10 -13.92 -11.24
CA GLY A 570 31.40 -13.64 -12.64
C GLY A 570 30.51 -14.37 -13.65
N ILE A 571 29.92 -15.52 -13.29
CA ILE A 571 28.94 -16.25 -14.12
C ILE A 571 27.54 -15.64 -13.98
N ALA A 572 27.20 -15.14 -12.80
CA ALA A 572 25.91 -14.52 -12.52
C ALA A 572 25.82 -13.05 -12.95
N CYS A 573 26.94 -12.43 -13.31
CA CYS A 573 27.03 -11.13 -14.00
C CYS A 573 26.95 -11.33 -15.52
#